data_AF-A0A3N6LUV9-F1
#
_entry.id   AF-A0A3N6LUV9-F1
#
_cell.length_a   1.000
_cell.length_b   1.000
_cell.length_c   1.000
_cell.angle_alpha   90.00
_cell.angle_beta   90.00
_cell.angle_gamma   90.00
#
_symmetry.space_group_name_H-M   'P 1'
#
loop_
_entity.id
_entity.type
_entity.pdbx_description
1 polymer ?
#
loop_
_entity_poly.entity_id
_entity_poly.type
_entity_poly.pdbx_seq_one_letter_code
_entity_poly.pdbx_strand_id
1 'polypeptide(L)'
;MQSRNRHREPELAAVSANDRSSRLDPLALGFAIGTAMAASVGFVGVVSRLGWAERWRLMLADAYPGFEADDGGTIAGIAWGGLDGFAAGVTVGWLYNAFRRD
;
A
#
# COMPACT_ATOMS: atom_id res chain seq x y z
N MET A 1 -5.53 50.49 -8.78
CA MET A 1 -5.74 49.34 -7.87
C MET A 1 -5.59 47.96 -8.54
N GLN A 2 -5.14 47.85 -9.80
CA GLN A 2 -5.14 46.58 -10.57
C GLN A 2 -3.77 45.85 -10.62
N SER A 3 -2.67 46.52 -10.26
CA SER A 3 -1.30 45.98 -10.37
C SER A 3 -0.91 45.00 -9.25
N ARG A 4 -1.59 45.06 -8.10
CA ARG A 4 -1.26 44.25 -6.91
C ARG A 4 -1.80 42.82 -6.99
N ASN A 5 -2.82 42.57 -7.80
CA ASN A 5 -3.42 41.25 -7.97
C ASN A 5 -2.58 40.35 -8.88
N ARG A 6 -1.96 40.90 -9.94
CA ARG A 6 -1.22 40.14 -10.94
C ARG A 6 0.06 39.47 -10.39
N HIS A 7 0.64 40.00 -9.32
CA HIS A 7 1.77 39.37 -8.61
C HIS A 7 1.34 38.32 -7.58
N ARG A 8 0.12 38.41 -7.02
CA ARG A 8 -0.39 37.45 -6.04
C ARG A 8 -0.85 36.13 -6.66
N GLU A 9 -1.43 36.16 -7.86
CA GLU A 9 -1.90 34.95 -8.53
C GLU A 9 -0.80 33.91 -8.83
N PRO A 10 0.39 34.28 -9.36
CA PRO A 10 1.45 33.31 -9.56
C PRO A 10 2.04 32.78 -8.25
N GLU A 11 2.07 33.58 -7.18
CA GLU A 11 2.54 33.17 -5.85
C GLU A 11 1.57 32.16 -5.22
N LEU A 12 0.26 32.43 -5.27
CA LEU A 12 -0.77 31.51 -4.79
C LEU A 12 -0.79 30.19 -5.58
N ALA A 13 -0.58 30.26 -6.91
CA ALA A 13 -0.47 29.08 -7.75
C ALA A 13 0.78 28.25 -7.43
N ALA A 14 1.93 28.90 -7.16
CA ALA A 14 3.17 28.23 -6.79
C ALA A 14 3.06 27.56 -5.41
N VAL A 15 2.46 28.24 -4.42
CA VAL A 15 2.20 27.67 -3.09
C VAL A 15 1.25 26.47 -3.19
N SER A 16 0.16 26.58 -3.95
CA SER A 16 -0.79 25.47 -4.17
C SER A 16 -0.18 24.30 -4.95
N ALA A 17 0.80 24.55 -5.83
CA ALA A 17 1.55 23.50 -6.51
C ALA A 17 2.53 22.79 -5.56
N ASN A 18 3.22 23.52 -4.70
CA ASN A 18 4.17 22.97 -3.73
C ASN A 18 3.47 22.19 -2.60
N ASP A 19 2.26 22.62 -2.22
CA ASP A 19 1.45 21.91 -1.24
C ASP A 19 0.90 20.58 -1.82
N ARG A 20 0.67 20.51 -3.14
CA ARG A 20 0.33 19.27 -3.83
C ARG A 20 1.51 18.31 -4.02
N SER A 21 2.72 18.81 -4.27
CA SER A 21 3.91 17.94 -4.40
C SER A 21 4.30 17.26 -3.07
N SER A 22 3.85 17.82 -1.96
CA SER A 22 4.15 17.32 -0.61
C SER A 22 3.12 16.31 -0.07
N ARG A 23 2.01 16.08 -0.79
CA ARG A 23 0.97 15.11 -0.40
C ARG A 23 1.30 13.73 -0.94
N LEU A 24 1.16 12.72 -0.10
CA LEU A 24 1.26 11.32 -0.52
C LEU A 24 -0.04 10.90 -1.19
N ASP A 25 0.01 10.24 -2.35
CA ASP A 25 -1.16 9.60 -2.92
C ASP A 25 -1.43 8.27 -2.19
N PRO A 26 -2.51 8.16 -1.39
CA PRO A 26 -2.79 6.97 -0.60
C PRO A 26 -3.10 5.75 -1.47
N LEU A 27 -3.70 5.94 -2.64
CA LEU A 27 -4.02 4.83 -3.54
C LEU A 27 -2.75 4.29 -4.19
N ALA A 28 -1.85 5.16 -4.65
CA ALA A 28 -0.55 4.75 -5.18
C ALA A 28 0.26 3.97 -4.13
N LEU A 29 0.27 4.46 -2.87
CA LEU A 29 0.93 3.78 -1.76
C LEU A 29 0.27 2.44 -1.43
N GLY A 30 -1.07 2.40 -1.40
CA GLY A 30 -1.85 1.18 -1.26
C GLY A 30 -1.50 0.13 -2.31
N PHE A 31 -1.48 0.50 -3.59
CA PHE A 31 -1.12 -0.42 -4.67
C PHE A 31 0.31 -0.93 -4.55
N ALA A 32 1.26 -0.08 -4.18
CA ALA A 32 2.65 -0.47 -3.99
C ALA A 32 2.79 -1.52 -2.87
N ILE A 33 2.20 -1.25 -1.70
CA ILE A 33 2.29 -2.14 -0.53
C ILE A 33 1.49 -3.43 -0.76
N GLY A 34 0.27 -3.33 -1.29
CA GLY A 34 -0.57 -4.48 -1.62
C GLY A 34 0.11 -5.42 -2.62
N THR A 35 0.71 -4.87 -3.68
CA THR A 35 1.43 -5.68 -4.68
C THR A 35 2.67 -6.35 -4.09
N ALA A 36 3.44 -5.63 -3.27
CA ALA A 36 4.62 -6.17 -2.60
C ALA A 36 4.26 -7.30 -1.61
N MET A 37 3.18 -7.15 -0.86
CA MET A 37 2.67 -8.19 0.04
C MET A 37 2.14 -9.41 -0.72
N ALA A 38 1.32 -9.19 -1.76
CA ALA A 38 0.83 -10.26 -2.63
C ALA A 38 1.99 -11.08 -3.24
N ALA A 39 3.02 -10.41 -3.75
CA ALA A 39 4.21 -11.05 -4.29
C ALA A 39 4.98 -11.84 -3.21
N SER A 40 5.11 -11.27 -2.01
CA SER A 40 5.80 -11.91 -0.89
C SER A 40 5.07 -13.17 -0.40
N VAL A 41 3.75 -13.10 -0.24
CA VAL A 41 2.92 -14.27 0.14
C VAL A 41 2.95 -15.34 -0.94
N GLY A 42 2.87 -14.96 -2.21
CA GLY A 42 3.01 -15.90 -3.33
C GLY A 42 4.38 -16.57 -3.36
N PHE A 43 5.45 -15.80 -3.12
CA PHE A 43 6.81 -16.33 -3.02
C PHE A 43 6.96 -17.33 -1.87
N VAL A 44 6.44 -17.01 -0.68
CA VAL A 44 6.44 -17.95 0.46
C VAL A 44 5.66 -19.23 0.12
N GLY A 45 4.50 -19.11 -0.55
CA GLY A 45 3.74 -20.25 -1.02
C GLY A 45 4.55 -21.16 -1.96
N VAL A 46 5.25 -20.60 -2.93
CA VAL A 46 6.11 -21.35 -3.85
C VAL A 46 7.31 -21.98 -3.13
N VAL A 47 7.99 -21.25 -2.26
CA VAL A 47 9.19 -21.74 -1.55
C VAL A 47 8.82 -22.83 -0.54
N SER A 48 7.65 -22.73 0.09
CA SER A 48 7.14 -23.78 1.00
C SER A 48 7.00 -25.15 0.33
N ARG A 49 6.66 -25.18 -0.96
CA ARG A 49 6.60 -26.42 -1.75
C ARG A 49 7.96 -27.08 -1.97
N LEU A 50 9.05 -26.31 -1.85
CA LEU A 50 10.42 -26.82 -1.88
C LEU A 50 10.88 -27.37 -0.52
N GLY A 51 9.99 -27.39 0.49
CA GLY A 51 10.27 -27.84 1.87
C GLY A 51 10.94 -26.76 2.74
N TRP A 52 11.11 -25.54 2.21
CA TRP A 52 11.72 -24.42 2.90
C TRP A 52 10.62 -23.41 3.22
N ALA A 53 10.51 -22.91 4.46
CA ALA A 53 9.45 -21.98 4.90
C ALA A 53 8.10 -22.60 5.33
N GLU A 54 8.05 -23.88 5.69
CA GLU A 54 6.83 -24.51 6.27
C GLU A 54 6.32 -23.79 7.53
N ARG A 55 7.22 -23.25 8.36
CA ARG A 55 6.86 -22.42 9.52
C ARG A 55 6.09 -21.15 9.11
N TRP A 56 6.52 -20.51 8.02
CA TRP A 56 5.86 -19.31 7.49
C TRP A 56 4.51 -19.66 6.88
N ARG A 57 4.41 -20.81 6.20
CA ARG A 57 3.14 -21.35 5.69
C ARG A 57 2.12 -21.56 6.81
N LEU A 58 2.55 -22.16 7.93
CA LEU A 58 1.69 -22.38 9.10
C LEU A 58 1.23 -21.07 9.76
N MET A 59 2.13 -20.09 9.90
CA MET A 59 1.75 -18.75 10.40
C MET A 59 0.72 -18.07 9.48
N LEU A 60 0.90 -18.16 8.16
CA LEU A 60 -0.05 -17.60 7.19
C LEU A 60 -1.40 -18.33 7.20
N ALA A 61 -1.39 -19.64 7.43
CA ALA A 61 -2.63 -20.41 7.57
C ALA A 61 -3.46 -20.05 8.80
N ASP A 62 -2.80 -19.63 9.88
CA ASP A 62 -3.46 -19.15 11.10
C ASP A 62 -4.03 -17.73 10.91
N ALA A 63 -3.33 -16.90 10.14
CA ALA A 63 -3.75 -15.53 9.83
C ALA A 63 -4.84 -15.46 8.75
N TYR A 64 -4.84 -16.39 7.79
CA TYR A 64 -5.72 -16.38 6.61
C TYR A 64 -6.54 -17.69 6.52
N PRO A 65 -7.80 -17.67 6.97
CA PRO A 65 -8.70 -18.81 6.84
C PRO A 65 -8.85 -19.22 5.37
N GLY A 66 -8.57 -20.50 5.05
CA GLY A 66 -8.61 -21.03 3.68
C GLY A 66 -7.26 -21.16 2.98
N PHE A 67 -6.14 -20.83 3.66
CA PHE A 67 -4.79 -21.13 3.21
C PHE A 67 -4.45 -22.62 3.47
N GLU A 68 -5.16 -23.53 2.79
CA GLU A 68 -4.87 -24.97 2.83
C GLU A 68 -3.63 -25.33 2.00
N ALA A 69 -3.05 -26.52 2.23
CA ALA A 69 -1.81 -26.97 1.58
C ALA A 69 -1.96 -27.25 0.06
N ASP A 70 -3.18 -27.27 -0.46
CA ASP A 70 -3.47 -27.51 -1.87
C ASP A 70 -3.22 -26.26 -2.74
N ASP A 71 -3.08 -26.45 -4.05
CA ASP A 71 -2.78 -25.39 -5.03
C ASP A 71 -3.68 -24.14 -4.92
N GLY A 72 -4.93 -24.31 -4.43
CA GLY A 72 -5.88 -23.22 -4.20
C GLY A 72 -5.57 -22.31 -3.00
N GLY A 73 -4.86 -22.78 -1.98
CA GLY A 73 -4.60 -22.01 -0.75
C GLY A 73 -3.61 -20.86 -0.97
N THR A 74 -2.66 -21.03 -1.89
CA THR A 74 -1.68 -19.98 -2.22
C THR A 74 -2.36 -18.76 -2.87
N ILE A 75 -3.37 -18.99 -3.72
CA ILE A 75 -4.12 -17.92 -4.38
C ILE A 75 -4.95 -17.13 -3.36
N ALA A 76 -5.58 -17.83 -2.41
CA ALA A 76 -6.33 -17.20 -1.32
C ALA A 76 -5.42 -16.31 -0.46
N GLY A 77 -4.22 -16.77 -0.12
CA GLY A 77 -3.26 -15.98 0.65
C GLY A 77 -2.70 -14.77 -0.12
N ILE A 78 -2.44 -14.92 -1.43
CA ILE A 78 -2.03 -13.78 -2.28
C ILE A 78 -3.13 -12.72 -2.31
N ALA A 79 -4.39 -13.14 -2.48
CA ALA A 79 -5.54 -12.23 -2.52
C ALA A 79 -5.73 -11.51 -1.17
N TRP A 80 -5.69 -12.25 -0.06
CA TRP A 80 -5.85 -11.67 1.27
C TRP A 80 -4.66 -10.80 1.68
N GLY A 81 -3.43 -11.26 1.50
CA GLY A 81 -2.23 -10.47 1.80
C GLY A 81 -2.12 -9.23 0.91
N GLY A 82 -2.57 -9.31 -0.34
CA GLY A 82 -2.67 -8.17 -1.23
C GLY A 82 -3.72 -7.16 -0.79
N LEU A 83 -4.90 -7.63 -0.39
CA LEU A 83 -6.00 -6.79 0.09
C LEU A 83 -5.65 -6.10 1.42
N ASP A 84 -5.09 -6.84 2.36
CA ASP A 84 -4.64 -6.32 3.66
C ASP A 84 -3.49 -5.32 3.48
N GLY A 85 -2.49 -5.67 2.68
CA GLY A 85 -1.39 -4.76 2.33
C GLY A 85 -1.88 -3.49 1.62
N PHE A 86 -2.86 -3.60 0.74
CA PHE A 86 -3.48 -2.45 0.09
C PHE A 86 -4.19 -1.55 1.09
N ALA A 87 -5.05 -2.13 1.94
CA ALA A 87 -5.78 -1.40 2.97
C ALA A 87 -4.81 -0.68 3.91
N ALA A 88 -3.77 -1.38 4.40
CA ALA A 88 -2.73 -0.80 5.23
C ALA A 88 -2.02 0.37 4.54
N GLY A 89 -1.65 0.23 3.26
CA GLY A 89 -0.98 1.30 2.53
C GLY A 89 -1.88 2.52 2.29
N VAL A 90 -3.17 2.33 1.99
CA VAL A 90 -4.15 3.42 1.90
C VAL A 90 -4.29 4.12 3.25
N THR A 91 -4.43 3.36 4.34
CA THR A 91 -4.56 3.91 5.69
C THR A 91 -3.34 4.71 6.09
N VAL A 92 -2.13 4.21 5.82
CA VAL A 92 -0.88 4.92 6.12
C VAL A 92 -0.76 6.20 5.29
N GLY A 93 -1.06 6.15 4.00
CA GLY A 93 -1.02 7.34 3.14
C GLY A 93 -2.05 8.40 3.56
N TRP A 94 -3.24 7.96 3.97
CA TRP A 94 -4.25 8.83 4.53
C TRP A 94 -3.81 9.46 5.85
N LEU A 95 -3.30 8.67 6.80
CA LEU A 95 -2.79 9.16 8.09
C LEU A 95 -1.63 10.13 7.91
N TYR A 96 -0.72 9.86 6.96
CA TYR A 96 0.37 10.78 6.64
C TYR A 96 -0.17 12.15 6.23
N ASN A 97 -1.14 12.17 5.32
CA ASN A 97 -1.75 13.42 4.88
C ASN A 97 -2.58 14.10 5.98
N ALA A 98 -3.18 13.33 6.90
CA ALA A 98 -3.95 13.86 8.02
C ALA A 98 -3.06 14.49 9.10
N PHE A 99 -1.86 13.94 9.32
CA PHE A 99 -0.93 14.41 10.34
C PHE A 99 0.15 15.35 9.83
N ARG A 100 0.33 15.47 8.51
CA ARG A 100 1.22 16.49 7.95
C ARG A 100 0.73 17.85 8.47
N ARG A 101 1.62 18.57 9.14
CA ARG A 101 1.38 19.95 9.54
C ARG A 101 1.86 20.82 8.39
N ASP A 102 0.94 21.60 7.83
CA ASP A 102 1.24 22.61 6.80
C ASP A 102 2.12 23.73 7.36
#